data_AF-A0A7C4MCQ3-F1
#
_entry.id   AF-A0A7C4MCQ3-F1
#
_cell.length_a   1.000
_cell.length_b   1.000
_cell.length_c   1.000
_cell.angle_alpha   90.00
_cell.angle_beta   90.00
_cell.angle_gamma   90.00
#
_symmetry.space_group_name_H-M   'P 1'
#
loop_
_entity.id
_entity.type
_entity.pdbx_description
1 polymer ?
#
loop_
_entity_poly.entity_id
_entity_poly.type
_entity_poly.pdbx_seq_one_letter_code
_entity_poly.pdbx_strand_id
1 'polypeptide(L)'
;MIGLSLVSLVKIKNSDIKNAIKKSLELINYKFSKDIRNIVIKPNLCYYWDYSTGQTTDPRFIATLIELINENLSKHVNISIVESDASAMICKYAFRMLGYEKLAEKYNVKLVNLSKESRNPVQVTVGKEFLHFTVPKIIQEADLKINVPK
;
A
#
# COMPACT_ATOMS: atom_id res chain seq x y z
N MET A 1 -7.00 2.21 -27.21
CA MET A 1 -5.55 2.11 -27.00
C MET A 1 -5.32 1.33 -25.72
N ILE A 2 -4.73 0.14 -25.79
CA ILE A 2 -4.25 -0.57 -24.61
C ILE A 2 -3.08 0.27 -24.09
N GLY A 3 -3.24 0.94 -22.95
CA GLY A 3 -2.17 1.74 -22.36
C GLY A 3 -0.97 0.84 -22.09
N LEU A 4 0.20 1.19 -22.63
CA LEU A 4 1.45 0.49 -22.35
C LEU A 4 1.67 0.50 -20.83
N SER A 5 1.68 -0.68 -20.21
CA SER A 5 2.06 -0.82 -18.81
C SER A 5 3.58 -0.68 -18.70
N LEU A 6 4.03 0.43 -18.12
CA LEU A 6 5.44 0.67 -17.87
C LEU A 6 5.89 -0.07 -16.62
N VAL A 7 7.03 -0.76 -16.71
CA VAL A 7 7.66 -1.47 -15.59
C VAL A 7 9.10 -0.98 -15.48
N SER A 8 9.52 -0.64 -14.27
CA SER A 8 10.93 -0.33 -13.96
C SER A 8 11.50 -1.36 -12.99
N LEU A 9 12.76 -1.73 -13.20
CA LEU A 9 13.53 -2.54 -12.26
C LEU A 9 14.73 -1.71 -11.79
N VAL A 10 14.84 -1.50 -10.48
CA VAL A 10 15.93 -0.74 -9.87
C VAL A 10 16.55 -1.54 -8.74
N LYS A 11 17.87 -1.72 -8.79
CA LYS A 11 18.63 -2.37 -7.73
C LYS A 11 18.90 -1.37 -6.60
N ILE A 12 18.54 -1.74 -5.36
CA ILE A 12 18.92 -0.99 -4.17
C ILE A 12 20.44 -1.13 -3.96
N LYS A 13 21.14 -0.01 -3.82
CA LYS A 13 22.57 0.05 -3.49
C LYS A 13 22.74 0.72 -2.13
N ASN A 14 23.68 0.24 -1.32
CA ASN A 14 24.01 0.81 0.00
C ASN A 14 22.79 1.01 0.92
N SER A 15 21.80 0.12 0.83
CA SER A 15 20.52 0.20 1.57
C SER A 15 19.71 1.47 1.31
N ASP A 16 19.95 2.18 0.21
CA ASP A 16 19.25 3.42 -0.14
C ASP A 16 17.92 3.14 -0.86
N ILE A 17 16.93 2.79 -0.06
CA ILE A 17 15.56 2.51 -0.52
C ILE A 17 14.96 3.74 -1.21
N LYS A 18 15.23 4.94 -0.66
CA LYS A 18 14.60 6.19 -1.10
C LYS A 18 14.99 6.53 -2.53
N ASN A 19 16.29 6.50 -2.85
CA ASN A 19 16.75 6.76 -4.20
C ASN A 19 16.32 5.66 -5.18
N ALA A 20 16.24 4.40 -4.74
CA ALA A 20 15.72 3.33 -5.57
C ALA A 20 14.24 3.56 -5.97
N ILE A 21 13.40 3.97 -5.02
CA ILE A 21 11.99 4.31 -5.30
C ILE A 21 11.90 5.58 -6.18
N LYS A 22 12.68 6.64 -5.89
CA LYS A 22 12.69 7.84 -6.75
C LYS A 22 13.05 7.48 -8.19
N LYS A 23 14.09 6.65 -8.37
CA LYS A 23 14.54 6.24 -9.70
C LYS A 23 13.52 5.35 -10.41
N SER A 24 12.85 4.45 -9.70
CA SER A 24 11.82 3.60 -10.30
C SER A 24 10.65 4.43 -10.83
N LEU A 25 10.16 5.39 -10.05
CA LEU A 25 9.10 6.32 -10.47
C LEU A 25 9.53 7.20 -11.65
N GLU A 26 10.77 7.69 -11.67
CA GLU A 26 11.33 8.47 -12.79
C GLU A 26 11.36 7.66 -14.09
N LEU A 27 11.80 6.39 -14.04
CA LEU A 27 11.91 5.52 -15.21
C LEU A 27 10.57 5.20 -15.88
N ILE A 28 9.48 5.21 -15.10
CA ILE A 28 8.11 5.06 -15.62
C ILE A 28 7.40 6.42 -15.81
N ASN A 29 8.12 7.53 -15.66
CA ASN A 29 7.60 8.91 -15.72
C ASN A 29 6.36 9.12 -14.83
N TYR A 30 6.33 8.48 -13.66
CA TYR A 30 5.22 8.63 -12.72
C TYR A 30 5.40 9.88 -11.85
N LYS A 31 4.35 10.68 -11.75
CA LYS A 31 4.28 11.85 -10.87
C LYS A 31 3.00 11.77 -10.06
N PHE A 32 3.09 12.04 -8.75
CA PHE A 32 1.91 12.13 -7.91
C PHE A 32 1.04 13.32 -8.33
N SER A 33 -0.23 13.05 -8.60
CA SER A 33 -1.19 14.11 -8.92
C SER A 33 -1.53 14.92 -7.66
N LYS A 34 -1.61 16.24 -7.80
CA LYS A 34 -1.77 17.18 -6.65
C LYS A 34 -3.18 17.17 -6.04
N ASP A 35 -4.15 16.59 -6.74
CA ASP A 35 -5.54 16.42 -6.30
C ASP A 35 -5.75 15.21 -5.38
N ILE A 36 -4.79 14.29 -5.31
CA ILE A 36 -4.83 13.12 -4.41
C ILE A 36 -5.01 13.58 -2.96
N ARG A 37 -6.04 13.08 -2.29
CA ARG A 37 -6.35 13.33 -0.87
C ARG A 37 -6.30 12.08 -0.02
N ASN A 38 -6.75 10.94 -0.54
CA ASN A 38 -6.88 9.70 0.20
C ASN A 38 -6.03 8.60 -0.45
N ILE A 39 -5.03 8.13 0.29
CA ILE A 39 -4.09 7.09 -0.16
C ILE A 39 -4.24 5.85 0.72
N VAL A 40 -4.35 4.69 0.08
CA VAL A 40 -4.22 3.40 0.75
C VAL A 40 -2.91 2.73 0.34
N ILE A 41 -2.14 2.28 1.33
CA ILE A 41 -0.91 1.52 1.15
C ILE A 41 -1.15 0.12 1.71
N LYS A 42 -1.11 -0.91 0.86
CA LYS A 42 -1.32 -2.29 1.25
C LYS A 42 0.02 -3.05 1.27
N PRO A 43 0.68 -3.21 2.43
CA PRO A 43 1.81 -4.13 2.55
C PRO A 43 1.34 -5.59 2.36
N ASN A 44 2.28 -6.51 2.37
CA ASN A 44 2.03 -7.93 2.54
C ASN A 44 2.50 -8.34 3.94
N LEU A 45 1.58 -8.54 4.88
CA LEU A 45 1.95 -9.02 6.23
C LEU A 45 1.83 -10.54 6.32
N CYS A 46 0.72 -11.13 5.86
CA CYS A 46 0.41 -12.58 5.74
C CYS A 46 0.70 -13.54 6.93
N TYR A 47 1.56 -13.18 7.87
CA TYR A 47 1.98 -13.90 9.06
C TYR A 47 2.68 -12.92 10.04
N TYR A 48 3.13 -13.42 11.19
CA TYR A 48 3.85 -12.63 12.20
C TYR A 48 5.38 -12.70 12.06
N TRP A 49 5.88 -13.04 10.88
CA TRP A 49 7.32 -13.18 10.64
C TRP A 49 7.98 -11.86 10.29
N ASP A 50 9.20 -11.67 10.79
CA ASP A 50 10.00 -10.51 10.44
C ASP A 50 10.32 -10.49 8.94
N TYR A 51 10.45 -9.28 8.38
CA TYR A 51 10.68 -9.05 6.96
C TYR A 51 11.99 -9.69 6.46
N SER A 52 12.96 -9.94 7.35
CA SER A 52 14.21 -10.65 7.04
C SER A 52 13.98 -12.07 6.49
N THR A 53 12.81 -12.66 6.72
CA THR A 53 12.41 -13.96 6.15
C THR A 53 11.97 -13.88 4.68
N GLY A 54 11.77 -12.67 4.14
CA GLY A 54 11.22 -12.44 2.80
C GLY A 54 9.73 -12.76 2.66
N GLN A 55 9.02 -12.96 3.78
CA GLN A 55 7.59 -13.27 3.78
C GLN A 55 6.72 -12.03 3.98
N THR A 56 7.24 -11.02 4.68
CA THR A 56 6.50 -9.82 5.05
C THR A 56 7.19 -8.57 4.50
N THR A 57 6.41 -7.55 4.16
CA THR A 57 6.93 -6.29 3.66
C THR A 57 7.72 -5.56 4.75
N ASP A 58 8.95 -5.17 4.43
CA ASP A 58 9.82 -4.39 5.30
C ASP A 58 9.18 -3.04 5.68
N PRO A 59 8.92 -2.77 6.98
CA PRO A 59 8.33 -1.51 7.42
C PRO A 59 9.20 -0.28 7.05
N ARG A 60 10.51 -0.45 6.85
CA ARG A 60 11.39 0.64 6.36
C ARG A 60 11.01 1.07 4.95
N PHE A 61 10.62 0.14 4.09
CA PHE A 61 10.14 0.45 2.74
C PHE A 61 8.86 1.29 2.79
N ILE A 62 7.92 0.91 3.66
CA ILE A 62 6.67 1.65 3.87
C ILE A 62 6.95 3.05 4.43
N ALA A 63 7.84 3.18 5.40
CA ALA A 63 8.26 4.47 5.96
C ALA A 63 8.85 5.38 4.87
N THR A 64 9.79 4.86 4.06
CA THR A 64 10.38 5.62 2.95
C THR A 64 9.35 6.03 1.90
N LEU A 65 8.38 5.16 1.59
CA LEU A 65 7.29 5.49 0.68
C LEU A 65 6.42 6.63 1.22
N ILE A 66 6.08 6.60 2.51
CA ILE A 66 5.30 7.67 3.16
C ILE A 66 6.08 8.99 3.14
N GLU A 67 7.39 8.97 3.41
CA GLU A 67 8.24 10.17 3.30
C GLU A 67 8.20 10.75 1.89
N LEU A 68 8.33 9.93 0.87
CA LEU A 68 8.27 10.37 -0.52
C LEU A 68 6.91 10.96 -0.89
N ILE A 69 5.82 10.34 -0.43
CA ILE A 69 4.46 10.88 -0.64
C ILE A 69 4.34 12.27 0.01
N ASN A 70 4.78 12.41 1.27
CA ASN A 70 4.73 13.67 2.00
C ASN A 70 5.63 14.76 1.40
N GLU A 71 6.77 14.40 0.80
CA GLU A 71 7.65 15.32 0.06
C GLU A 71 7.00 15.83 -1.23
N ASN A 72 6.19 15.00 -1.88
CA ASN A 72 5.67 15.28 -3.23
C ASN A 72 4.23 15.80 -3.24
N LEU A 73 3.46 15.61 -2.18
CA LEU A 73 2.05 16.03 -2.09
C LEU A 73 1.83 17.11 -1.02
N SER A 74 0.64 17.70 -1.03
CA SER A 74 0.26 18.74 -0.05
C SER A 74 0.20 18.16 1.38
N LYS A 75 0.29 19.03 2.40
CA LYS A 75 0.26 18.63 3.83
C LYS A 75 -1.05 17.97 4.31
N HIS A 76 -2.07 17.85 3.46
CA HIS A 76 -3.42 17.40 3.84
C HIS A 76 -3.84 16.07 3.19
N VAL A 77 -2.87 15.18 2.94
CA VAL A 77 -3.17 13.83 2.44
C VAL A 77 -3.43 12.88 3.60
N ASN A 78 -4.53 12.14 3.53
CA ASN A 78 -4.85 11.06 4.44
C ASN A 78 -4.22 9.77 3.93
N ILE A 79 -3.29 9.20 4.70
CA ILE A 79 -2.66 7.92 4.38
C ILE A 79 -3.19 6.86 5.34
N SER A 80 -3.65 5.74 4.79
CA SER A 80 -4.04 4.54 5.55
C SER A 80 -3.21 3.35 5.10
N ILE A 81 -2.53 2.71 6.03
CA ILE A 81 -1.92 1.40 5.83
C ILE A 81 -2.99 0.36 6.10
N VAL A 82 -3.25 -0.48 5.10
CA VAL A 82 -4.39 -1.39 5.11
C VAL A 82 -3.93 -2.83 4.96
N GLU A 83 -4.49 -3.74 5.76
CA GLU A 83 -4.26 -5.19 5.63
C GLU A 83 -5.50 -5.94 6.15
N SER A 84 -5.67 -7.20 5.76
CA SER A 84 -6.76 -8.07 6.20
C SER A 84 -6.29 -9.09 7.22
N ASP A 85 -7.20 -9.62 8.04
CA ASP A 85 -6.96 -10.91 8.70
C ASP A 85 -6.72 -12.01 7.63
N ALA A 86 -5.85 -12.96 7.94
CA ALA A 86 -5.55 -14.12 7.11
C ALA A 86 -5.78 -15.42 7.90
N SER A 87 -5.73 -16.57 7.24
CA SER A 87 -6.06 -17.88 7.85
C SER A 87 -5.31 -18.19 9.15
N ALA A 88 -4.07 -17.70 9.28
CA ALA A 88 -3.23 -17.88 10.47
C ALA A 88 -2.75 -16.56 11.10
N MET A 89 -3.37 -15.42 10.73
CA MET A 89 -2.91 -14.09 11.15
C MET A 89 -4.10 -13.16 11.44
N ILE A 90 -4.10 -12.55 12.61
CA ILE A 90 -5.01 -11.45 12.96
C ILE A 90 -4.24 -10.14 12.77
N CYS A 91 -4.76 -9.28 11.90
CA CYS A 91 -4.11 -8.08 11.40
C CYS A 91 -3.67 -7.13 12.52
N LYS A 92 -4.48 -6.99 13.59
CA LYS A 92 -4.12 -6.16 14.74
C LYS A 92 -2.80 -6.59 15.39
N TYR A 93 -2.58 -7.91 15.54
CA TYR A 93 -1.34 -8.40 16.13
C TYR A 93 -0.16 -8.29 15.16
N ALA A 94 -0.38 -8.48 13.87
CA ALA A 94 0.65 -8.26 12.86
C ALA A 94 1.13 -6.82 12.84
N PHE A 95 0.21 -5.84 12.91
CA PHE A 95 0.59 -4.44 13.01
C PHE A 95 1.47 -4.13 14.22
N ARG A 96 1.13 -4.69 15.38
CA ARG A 96 1.92 -4.52 16.60
C ARG A 96 3.29 -5.20 16.50
N MET A 97 3.32 -6.48 16.14
CA MET A 97 4.54 -7.30 16.14
C MET A 97 5.54 -6.86 15.07
N LEU A 98 5.07 -6.43 13.91
CA LEU A 98 5.90 -6.05 12.77
C LEU A 98 6.26 -4.55 12.74
N GLY A 99 5.97 -3.83 13.84
CA GLY A 99 6.40 -2.44 14.03
C GLY A 99 5.55 -1.38 13.32
N TYR A 100 4.41 -1.75 12.75
CA TYR A 100 3.53 -0.82 12.05
C TYR A 100 2.79 0.14 12.98
N GLU A 101 2.51 -0.23 14.24
CA GLU A 101 1.94 0.71 15.23
C GLU A 101 2.88 1.90 15.49
N LYS A 102 4.17 1.63 15.71
CA LYS A 102 5.20 2.68 15.89
C LYS A 102 5.38 3.51 14.63
N LEU A 103 5.34 2.87 13.47
CA LEU A 103 5.42 3.56 12.18
C LEU A 103 4.21 4.50 12.00
N ALA A 104 3.01 4.02 12.31
CA ALA A 104 1.78 4.77 12.18
C ALA A 104 1.76 6.02 13.06
N GLU A 105 2.20 5.88 14.31
CA GLU A 105 2.37 7.00 15.23
C GLU A 105 3.41 8.00 14.70
N LYS A 106 4.59 7.53 14.29
CA LYS A 106 5.68 8.40 13.79
C LYS A 106 5.26 9.27 12.61
N TYR A 107 4.51 8.71 11.65
CA TYR A 107 4.10 9.42 10.44
C TYR A 107 2.66 9.95 10.48
N ASN A 108 1.96 9.79 11.62
CA ASN A 108 0.56 10.16 11.78
C ASN A 108 -0.36 9.59 10.68
N VAL A 109 -0.22 8.28 10.42
CA VAL A 109 -1.03 7.55 9.41
C VAL A 109 -1.94 6.53 10.09
N LYS A 110 -3.02 6.13 9.42
CA LYS A 110 -4.00 5.17 9.98
C LYS A 110 -3.59 3.73 9.72
N LEU A 111 -3.86 2.85 10.66
CA LEU A 111 -3.81 1.40 10.46
C LEU A 111 -5.24 0.87 10.37
N VAL A 112 -5.57 0.15 9.30
CA VAL A 112 -6.94 -0.31 9.03
C VAL A 112 -6.95 -1.80 8.74
N ASN A 113 -7.78 -2.53 9.48
CA ASN A 113 -8.05 -3.94 9.22
C ASN A 113 -9.23 -4.07 8.26
N LEU A 114 -8.94 -4.40 7.00
CA LEU A 114 -9.93 -4.54 5.92
C LEU A 114 -10.95 -5.67 6.15
N SER A 115 -10.64 -6.65 6.99
CA SER A 115 -11.61 -7.70 7.38
C SER A 115 -12.73 -7.16 8.27
N LYS A 116 -12.54 -5.99 8.88
CA LYS A 116 -13.51 -5.30 9.73
C LYS A 116 -14.15 -4.09 9.06
N GLU A 117 -13.66 -3.71 7.88
CA GLU A 117 -14.16 -2.56 7.15
C GLU A 117 -15.49 -2.86 6.45
N SER A 118 -16.32 -1.82 6.37
CA SER A 118 -17.54 -1.88 5.57
C SER A 118 -17.21 -2.08 4.08
N ARG A 119 -18.10 -2.77 3.37
CA ARG A 119 -17.88 -3.20 1.99
C ARG A 119 -19.06 -2.78 1.12
N ASN A 120 -18.78 -2.47 -0.13
CA ASN A 120 -19.80 -2.24 -1.16
C ASN A 120 -19.85 -3.44 -2.12
N PRO A 121 -21.06 -3.84 -2.57
CA PRO A 121 -21.16 -4.77 -3.69
C PRO A 121 -20.64 -4.10 -4.96
N VAL A 122 -19.88 -4.84 -5.75
CA VAL A 122 -19.36 -4.41 -7.06
C VAL A 122 -19.67 -5.51 -8.06
N GLN A 123 -20.35 -5.15 -9.14
CA GLN A 123 -20.57 -6.05 -10.27
C GLN A 123 -19.46 -5.82 -11.30
N VAL A 124 -18.83 -6.89 -11.76
CA VAL A 124 -17.79 -6.88 -12.80
C VAL A 124 -18.26 -7.75 -13.95
N THR A 125 -18.11 -7.25 -15.18
CA THR A 125 -18.40 -8.02 -16.40
C THR A 125 -17.11 -8.68 -16.89
N VAL A 126 -17.14 -10.00 -17.07
CA VAL A 126 -16.02 -10.77 -17.65
C VAL A 126 -16.56 -11.52 -18.87
N GLY A 127 -16.22 -11.05 -20.07
CA GLY A 127 -16.83 -11.55 -21.30
C GLY A 127 -18.33 -11.27 -21.32
N LYS A 128 -19.15 -12.32 -21.29
CA LYS A 128 -20.63 -12.24 -21.23
C LYS A 128 -21.20 -12.52 -19.83
N GLU A 129 -20.35 -12.79 -18.85
CA GLU A 129 -20.75 -13.18 -17.50
C GLU A 129 -20.67 -11.99 -16.52
N PHE A 130 -21.58 -11.98 -15.55
CA PHE A 130 -21.59 -11.00 -14.46
C PHE A 130 -21.12 -11.65 -13.15
N LEU A 131 -20.04 -11.13 -12.59
CA LEU A 131 -19.51 -11.54 -11.28
C LEU A 131 -19.82 -10.48 -10.24
N HIS A 132 -20.23 -10.91 -9.05
CA HIS A 132 -20.51 -10.03 -7.91
C HIS A 132 -19.42 -10.20 -6.86
N PHE A 133 -18.74 -9.11 -6.53
CA PHE A 133 -17.73 -9.03 -5.50
C PHE A 133 -18.15 -8.09 -4.39
N THR A 134 -17.50 -8.16 -3.24
CA THR A 134 -17.56 -7.11 -2.22
C THR A 134 -16.19 -6.50 -2.04
N VAL A 135 -16.11 -5.17 -2.09
CA VAL A 135 -14.86 -4.42 -1.98
C VAL A 135 -14.93 -3.50 -0.76
N PRO A 136 -13.88 -3.44 0.08
CA PRO A 136 -13.83 -2.49 1.19
C PRO A 136 -14.01 -1.05 0.71
N LYS A 137 -14.89 -0.28 1.36
CA LYS A 137 -15.18 1.11 0.98
C LYS A 137 -13.92 1.96 0.91
N ILE A 138 -13.04 1.84 1.91
CA ILE A 138 -11.76 2.56 1.96
C ILE A 138 -10.85 2.31 0.75
N ILE A 139 -10.90 1.09 0.17
CA ILE A 139 -10.15 0.80 -1.06
C ILE A 139 -10.86 1.40 -2.26
N GLN A 140 -12.19 1.31 -2.32
CA GLN A 140 -12.97 1.82 -3.45
C GLN A 140 -12.83 3.34 -3.58
N GLU A 141 -12.95 4.05 -2.46
CA GLU A 141 -12.99 5.52 -2.33
C GLU A 141 -11.60 6.18 -2.32
N ALA A 142 -10.51 5.40 -2.24
CA ALA A 142 -9.15 5.96 -2.29
C ALA A 142 -8.81 6.51 -3.68
N ASP A 143 -8.18 7.69 -3.70
CA ASP A 143 -7.68 8.36 -4.91
C ASP A 143 -6.44 7.64 -5.47
N LEU A 144 -5.59 7.13 -4.56
CA LEU A 144 -4.39 6.36 -4.92
C LEU A 144 -4.30 5.06 -4.09
N LYS A 145 -4.06 3.96 -4.79
CA LYS A 145 -3.98 2.60 -4.22
C LYS A 145 -2.59 2.05 -4.51
N ILE A 146 -1.77 1.90 -3.48
CA ILE A 146 -0.39 1.41 -3.60
C ILE A 146 -0.30 0.02 -2.99
N ASN A 147 -0.06 -0.98 -3.82
CA ASN A 147 0.20 -2.34 -3.37
C ASN A 147 1.71 -2.56 -3.22
N VAL A 148 2.15 -2.98 -2.04
CA VAL A 148 3.56 -3.24 -1.74
C VAL A 148 3.70 -4.72 -1.37
N PRO A 149 4.14 -5.58 -2.32
CA PRO A 149 4.32 -7.01 -2.05
C PRO A 149 5.54 -7.28 -1.14
N LYS A 150 5.82 -8.56 -0.91
CA LYS A 150 7.06 -9.04 -0.28
C LYS A 150 8.26 -8.90 -1.19
#